data_AF-A0A3B0PMF7-F1
#
_entry.id   AF-A0A3B0PMF7-F1
#
_cell.length_a   1.000
_cell.length_b   1.000
_cell.length_c   1.000
_cell.angle_alpha   90.00
_cell.angle_beta   90.00
_cell.angle_gamma   90.00
#
_symmetry.space_group_name_H-M   'P 1'
#
loop_
_entity.id
_entity.type
_entity.pdbx_description
1 polymer ?
#
loop_
_entity_poly.entity_id
_entity_poly.type
_entity_poly.pdbx_seq_one_letter_code
_entity_poly.pdbx_strand_id
1 'polypeptide(L)'
;MLSLAKAYSQGDVNKFYNDCVAKVGKDVSFSLEPKIDGASISLHYQDGILVRAVTRGTGLIGNDVTNNIKEINDIPKVIDFEGNLEVRGEIYLPKSEFKKINESRLKNGEKPFANPRNAASGSIQQLDNKNIKERNLSAIIYDVVDPLENGIKKQTEAIKMLNKLGFPINTYIQEAFDFEQIW
;
A
#
# COMPACT_ATOMS: atom_id res chain seq x y z
N MET A 1 11.10 0.52 -5.48
CA MET A 1 10.10 1.11 -4.56
C MET A 1 10.78 2.07 -3.58
N LEU A 2 10.48 3.38 -3.66
CA LEU A 2 11.13 4.43 -2.87
C LEU A 2 10.47 4.63 -1.50
N SER A 3 11.12 5.38 -0.62
CA SER A 3 10.51 5.89 0.62
C SER A 3 10.12 7.36 0.47
N LEU A 4 9.11 7.80 1.23
CA LEU A 4 8.72 9.21 1.30
C LEU A 4 9.60 9.99 2.29
N ALA A 5 9.85 11.26 1.96
CA ALA A 5 10.35 12.23 2.93
C ALA A 5 9.30 12.47 4.03
N LYS A 6 9.75 12.93 5.20
CA LYS A 6 8.88 13.16 6.37
C LYS A 6 8.81 14.65 6.67
N ALA A 7 7.63 15.10 7.08
CA ALA A 7 7.37 16.42 7.63
C ALA A 7 6.79 16.23 9.04
N TYR A 8 7.23 17.04 10.00
CA TYR A 8 6.80 16.95 11.40
C TYR A 8 6.20 18.24 11.93
N SER A 9 6.28 19.32 11.16
CA SER A 9 5.78 20.64 11.49
C SER A 9 5.05 21.28 10.31
N GLN A 10 4.22 22.28 10.61
CA GLN A 10 3.59 23.13 9.60
C GLN A 10 4.63 23.77 8.67
N GLY A 11 5.77 24.18 9.23
CA GLY A 11 6.88 24.76 8.47
C GLY A 11 7.47 23.79 7.44
N ASP A 12 7.61 22.50 7.78
CA ASP A 12 8.10 21.48 6.85
C ASP A 12 7.14 21.29 5.68
N VAL A 13 5.84 21.24 5.96
CA VAL A 13 4.79 21.08 4.93
C VAL A 13 4.72 22.33 4.05
N ASN A 14 4.80 23.54 4.63
CA ASN A 14 4.82 24.79 3.87
C ASN A 14 6.05 24.86 2.96
N LYS A 15 7.22 24.42 3.45
CA LYS A 15 8.43 24.32 2.62
C LYS A 15 8.21 23.37 1.44
N PHE A 16 7.66 22.17 1.68
CA PHE A 16 7.35 21.22 0.63
C PHE A 16 6.38 21.80 -0.42
N TYR A 17 5.29 22.43 0.02
CA TYR A 17 4.34 23.10 -0.86
C TYR A 17 5.01 24.15 -1.75
N ASN A 18 5.79 25.06 -1.16
CA ASN A 18 6.49 26.11 -1.90
C ASN A 18 7.53 25.54 -2.88
N ASP A 19 8.26 24.48 -2.50
CA ASP A 19 9.20 23.80 -3.38
C ASP A 19 8.48 23.17 -4.59
N CYS A 20 7.28 22.60 -4.41
CA CYS A 20 6.45 22.06 -5.48
C CYS A 20 5.94 23.15 -6.42
N VAL A 21 5.36 24.23 -5.87
CA VAL A 21 4.86 25.37 -6.66
C VAL A 21 5.98 26.02 -7.48
N ALA A 22 7.17 26.17 -6.90
CA ALA A 22 8.32 26.74 -7.60
C ALA A 22 8.82 25.87 -8.77
N LYS A 23 8.71 24.54 -8.66
CA LYS A 23 9.20 23.59 -9.68
C LYS A 23 8.17 23.25 -10.75
N VAL A 24 6.90 23.13 -10.37
CA VAL A 24 5.82 22.63 -11.24
C VAL A 24 4.91 23.76 -11.72
N GLY A 25 4.75 24.83 -10.93
CA GLY A 25 3.84 25.94 -11.19
C GLY A 25 2.70 26.00 -10.17
N LYS A 26 1.92 27.09 -10.23
CA LYS A 26 0.83 27.37 -9.28
C LYS A 26 -0.40 26.47 -9.45
N ASP A 27 -0.56 25.84 -10.61
CA ASP A 27 -1.69 24.97 -10.91
C ASP A 27 -1.49 23.53 -10.41
N VAL A 28 -0.43 23.27 -9.63
CA VAL A 28 -0.18 21.96 -9.01
C VAL A 28 -1.26 21.63 -7.99
N SER A 29 -1.79 20.41 -8.07
CA SER A 29 -2.74 19.85 -7.10
C SER A 29 -2.12 18.68 -6.35
N PHE A 30 -2.60 18.43 -5.14
CA PHE A 30 -2.11 17.39 -4.24
C PHE A 30 -3.21 16.38 -3.94
N SER A 31 -2.85 15.10 -3.82
CA SER A 31 -3.73 14.04 -3.30
C SER A 31 -3.31 13.74 -1.87
N LEU A 32 -4.24 13.90 -0.93
CA LEU A 32 -4.03 13.64 0.49
C LEU A 32 -4.65 12.30 0.86
N GLU A 33 -3.83 11.41 1.39
CA GLU A 33 -4.21 10.04 1.70
C GLU A 33 -3.62 9.62 3.06
N PRO A 34 -4.39 8.95 3.94
CA PRO A 34 -3.85 8.41 5.18
C PRO A 34 -2.73 7.41 4.89
N LYS A 35 -1.57 7.67 5.49
CA LYS A 35 -0.44 6.76 5.41
C LYS A 35 -0.70 5.52 6.26
N ILE A 36 -0.94 4.38 5.61
CA ILE A 36 -1.09 3.09 6.30
C ILE A 36 0.27 2.62 6.85
N ASP A 37 0.27 2.10 8.07
CA ASP A 37 1.46 1.53 8.73
C ASP A 37 1.42 0.00 8.64
N GLY A 38 1.98 -0.54 7.57
CA GLY A 38 2.01 -1.97 7.30
C GLY A 38 3.32 -2.41 6.65
N ALA A 39 3.22 -3.35 5.72
CA ALA A 39 4.32 -3.84 4.91
C ALA A 39 4.07 -3.51 3.44
N SER A 40 4.91 -2.64 2.89
CA SER A 40 4.79 -2.23 1.49
C SER A 40 5.03 -3.40 0.53
N ILE A 41 4.18 -3.48 -0.49
CA ILE A 41 4.13 -4.56 -1.47
C ILE A 41 4.03 -4.01 -2.89
N SER A 42 4.69 -4.68 -3.83
CA SER A 42 4.49 -4.50 -5.26
C SER A 42 3.82 -5.74 -5.85
N LEU A 43 2.76 -5.55 -6.62
CA LEU A 43 1.99 -6.61 -7.26
C LEU A 43 2.12 -6.46 -8.77
N HIS A 44 2.54 -7.53 -9.44
CA HIS A 44 2.70 -7.57 -10.88
C HIS A 44 1.64 -8.48 -11.48
N TYR A 45 0.87 -7.90 -12.39
CA TYR A 45 -0.12 -8.57 -13.21
C TYR A 45 0.37 -8.65 -14.64
N GLN A 46 0.09 -9.77 -15.29
CA GLN A 46 0.30 -9.97 -16.72
C GLN A 46 -1.01 -10.49 -17.30
N ASP A 47 -1.55 -9.77 -18.28
CA ASP A 47 -2.85 -10.04 -18.91
C ASP A 47 -3.94 -10.31 -17.86
N GLY A 48 -3.96 -9.44 -16.86
CA GLY A 48 -4.93 -9.46 -15.78
C GLY A 48 -4.66 -10.50 -14.69
N ILE A 49 -3.64 -11.35 -14.81
CA ILE A 49 -3.36 -12.42 -13.83
C ILE A 49 -2.24 -12.00 -12.89
N LEU A 50 -2.44 -12.17 -11.57
CA LEU A 50 -1.38 -11.96 -10.58
C LEU A 50 -0.26 -13.00 -10.74
N VAL A 51 0.86 -12.57 -11.32
CA VAL A 51 2.02 -13.42 -11.60
C VAL A 51 3.10 -13.29 -10.53
N ARG A 52 3.22 -12.13 -9.87
CA ARG A 52 4.27 -11.90 -8.88
C ARG A 52 3.87 -10.89 -7.81
N ALA A 53 4.32 -11.11 -6.57
CA ALA A 53 4.25 -10.13 -5.50
C ALA A 53 5.60 -10.03 -4.76
N VAL A 54 6.11 -8.81 -4.59
CA VAL A 54 7.45 -8.56 -4.05
C VAL A 54 7.38 -7.52 -2.94
N THR A 55 7.99 -7.82 -1.79
CA THR A 55 8.11 -6.85 -0.69
C THR A 55 9.05 -5.70 -1.05
N ARG A 56 9.00 -4.58 -0.34
CA ARG A 56 9.95 -3.47 -0.58
C ARG A 56 11.42 -3.86 -0.43
N GLY A 57 11.74 -4.62 0.63
CA GLY A 57 13.12 -4.91 1.03
C GLY A 57 13.98 -3.65 1.11
N THR A 58 15.09 -3.63 0.37
CA THR A 58 16.02 -2.48 0.28
C THR A 58 15.51 -1.33 -0.61
N GLY A 59 14.36 -1.52 -1.27
CA GLY A 59 13.82 -0.62 -2.29
C GLY A 59 14.25 -0.99 -3.72
N LEU A 60 15.34 -1.75 -3.86
CA LEU A 60 15.82 -2.34 -5.12
C LEU A 60 15.59 -3.86 -5.16
N ILE A 61 15.89 -4.53 -4.05
CA ILE A 61 15.74 -5.99 -3.92
C ILE A 61 14.76 -6.26 -2.79
N GLY A 62 13.72 -7.01 -3.12
CA GLY A 62 12.69 -7.48 -2.20
C GLY A 62 12.52 -8.99 -2.26
N ASN A 63 11.78 -9.54 -1.30
CA ASN A 63 11.48 -10.97 -1.26
C ASN A 63 10.24 -11.27 -2.09
N ASP A 64 10.31 -12.34 -2.88
CA ASP A 64 9.14 -12.89 -3.55
C ASP A 64 8.22 -13.53 -2.52
N VAL A 65 7.01 -13.00 -2.41
CA VAL A 65 5.98 -13.43 -1.47
C VAL A 65 4.68 -13.79 -2.19
N THR A 66 4.77 -14.14 -3.47
CA THR A 66 3.61 -14.36 -4.36
C THR A 66 2.62 -15.36 -3.80
N ASN A 67 3.10 -16.51 -3.30
CA ASN A 67 2.23 -17.56 -2.75
C ASN A 67 1.46 -17.08 -1.52
N ASN A 68 2.09 -16.27 -0.69
CA ASN A 68 1.51 -15.72 0.53
C ASN A 68 0.46 -14.65 0.23
N ILE A 69 0.76 -13.77 -0.72
CA ILE A 69 -0.16 -12.71 -1.15
C ILE A 69 -1.39 -13.29 -1.84
N LYS A 70 -1.26 -14.41 -2.58
CA LYS A 70 -2.41 -15.11 -3.17
C LYS A 70 -3.40 -15.67 -2.13
N GLU A 71 -3.02 -15.78 -0.85
CA GLU A 71 -3.94 -16.20 0.21
C GLU A 71 -4.65 -15.03 0.91
N ILE A 72 -4.33 -13.78 0.57
CA ILE A 72 -5.00 -12.59 1.09
C ILE A 72 -6.27 -12.35 0.26
N ASN A 73 -7.43 -12.38 0.92
CA ASN A 73 -8.74 -12.27 0.25
C ASN A 73 -8.93 -10.94 -0.48
N ASP A 74 -8.38 -9.85 0.06
CA ASP A 74 -8.53 -8.51 -0.50
C ASP A 74 -7.74 -8.32 -1.82
N ILE A 75 -6.79 -9.21 -2.14
CA ILE A 75 -5.99 -9.08 -3.36
C ILE A 75 -6.66 -9.84 -4.51
N PRO A 76 -7.12 -9.16 -5.57
CA PRO A 76 -7.69 -9.84 -6.73
C PRO A 76 -6.62 -10.69 -7.42
N LYS A 77 -6.91 -11.96 -7.68
CA LYS A 77 -5.99 -12.84 -8.43
C LYS A 77 -6.07 -12.62 -9.93
N VAL A 78 -7.22 -12.09 -10.36
CA VAL A 78 -7.57 -11.78 -11.74
C VAL A 78 -8.22 -10.41 -11.73
N ILE A 79 -7.81 -9.54 -12.64
CA ILE A 79 -8.37 -8.20 -12.87
C ILE A 79 -8.70 -8.05 -14.36
N ASP A 80 -9.66 -7.17 -14.67
CA ASP A 80 -10.04 -6.83 -16.05
C ASP A 80 -9.05 -5.82 -16.64
N PHE A 81 -7.85 -6.30 -17.01
CA PHE A 81 -6.76 -5.49 -17.54
C PHE A 81 -5.92 -6.30 -18.54
N GLU A 82 -5.66 -5.75 -19.72
CA GLU A 82 -4.83 -6.37 -20.75
C GLU A 82 -3.39 -5.83 -20.69
N GLY A 83 -2.38 -6.70 -20.84
CA GLY A 83 -0.97 -6.31 -20.75
C GLY A 83 -0.40 -6.34 -19.33
N ASN A 84 0.74 -5.67 -19.15
CA ASN A 84 1.48 -5.66 -17.89
C ASN A 84 1.03 -4.50 -16.99
N LEU A 85 0.81 -4.80 -15.72
CA LEU A 85 0.48 -3.80 -14.72
C LEU A 85 1.25 -4.07 -13.42
N GLU A 86 1.99 -3.07 -12.94
CA GLU A 86 2.56 -3.07 -11.60
C GLU A 86 1.82 -2.05 -10.72
N VAL A 87 1.26 -2.53 -9.60
CA VAL A 87 0.58 -1.69 -8.59
C VAL A 87 1.24 -1.86 -7.24
N ARG A 88 1.23 -0.80 -6.45
CA ARG A 88 1.88 -0.76 -5.15
C ARG A 88 0.90 -0.35 -4.06
N GLY A 89 1.14 -0.92 -2.89
CA GLY A 89 0.25 -0.77 -1.76
C GLY A 89 0.91 -1.16 -0.45
N GLU A 90 0.08 -1.34 0.56
CA GLU A 90 0.46 -1.78 1.89
C GLU A 90 -0.36 -3.00 2.29
N ILE A 91 0.30 -4.06 2.74
CA ILE A 91 -0.35 -5.16 3.47
C ILE A 91 -0.34 -4.81 4.94
N TYR A 92 -1.49 -4.87 5.60
CA TYR A 92 -1.60 -4.53 7.01
C TYR A 92 -2.45 -5.55 7.77
N LEU A 93 -2.35 -5.49 9.09
CA LEU A 93 -3.16 -6.30 9.99
C LEU A 93 -4.18 -5.40 10.69
N PRO A 94 -5.50 -5.59 10.46
CA PRO A 94 -6.52 -4.81 11.15
C PRO A 94 -6.34 -4.88 12.67
N LYS A 95 -6.64 -3.77 13.37
CA LYS A 95 -6.44 -3.68 14.84
C LYS A 95 -7.22 -4.76 15.61
N SER A 96 -8.42 -5.11 15.13
CA SER A 96 -9.24 -6.19 15.69
C SER A 96 -8.54 -7.55 15.58
N GLU A 97 -8.01 -7.88 14.40
CA GLU A 97 -7.29 -9.13 14.14
C GLU A 97 -5.97 -9.20 14.91
N PHE A 98 -5.24 -8.08 14.99
CA PHE A 98 -4.04 -7.97 15.82
C PHE A 98 -4.31 -8.30 17.29
N LYS A 99 -5.42 -7.77 17.84
CA LYS A 99 -5.83 -8.07 19.22
C LYS A 99 -6.10 -9.56 19.42
N LYS A 100 -6.91 -10.17 18.53
CA LYS A 100 -7.24 -11.60 18.58
C LYS A 100 -6.00 -12.49 18.50
N ILE A 101 -5.08 -12.17 17.59
CA ILE A 101 -3.82 -12.91 17.43
C ILE A 101 -2.98 -12.83 18.70
N ASN A 102 -2.81 -11.65 19.29
CA ASN A 102 -2.02 -11.51 20.52
C ASN A 102 -2.69 -12.21 21.72
N GLU A 103 -4.01 -12.18 21.84
CA GLU A 103 -4.74 -12.96 22.85
C GLU A 103 -4.51 -14.46 22.71
N SER A 104 -4.53 -14.99 21.48
CA SER A 104 -4.23 -16.41 21.21
C SER A 104 -2.78 -16.75 21.55
N ARG A 105 -1.81 -15.91 21.17
CA ARG A 105 -0.39 -16.11 21.48
C ARG A 105 -0.14 -16.16 22.99
N LEU A 106 -0.72 -15.23 23.74
CA LEU A 106 -0.61 -15.21 25.20
C LEU A 106 -1.21 -16.46 25.86
N LYS A 107 -2.37 -16.93 25.37
CA LYS A 107 -2.98 -18.19 25.85
C LYS A 107 -2.09 -19.42 25.60
N ASN A 108 -1.32 -19.40 24.53
CA ASN A 108 -0.38 -20.47 24.16
C ASN A 108 1.02 -20.31 24.78
N GLY A 109 1.23 -19.31 25.65
CA GLY A 109 2.55 -19.03 26.25
C GLY A 109 3.57 -18.43 25.28
N GLU A 110 3.14 -17.95 24.11
CA GLU A 110 3.99 -17.31 23.12
C GLU A 110 4.12 -15.80 23.37
N LYS A 111 5.26 -15.22 22.96
CA LYS A 111 5.46 -13.77 23.03
C LYS A 111 4.51 -13.04 22.06
N PRO A 112 3.74 -12.03 22.51
CA PRO A 112 2.88 -11.26 21.62
C PRO A 112 3.70 -10.43 20.62
N PHE A 113 3.10 -10.10 19.49
CA PHE A 113 3.68 -9.15 18.55
C PHE A 113 3.68 -7.73 19.13
N ALA A 114 4.74 -6.98 18.87
CA ALA A 114 4.91 -5.63 19.39
C ALA A 114 3.94 -4.60 18.79
N ASN A 115 3.65 -4.72 17.49
CA ASN A 115 2.72 -3.84 16.77
C ASN A 115 2.12 -4.56 15.55
N PRO A 116 1.00 -4.07 14.98
CA PRO A 116 0.35 -4.69 13.82
C PRO A 116 1.25 -4.81 12.59
N ARG A 117 2.11 -3.82 12.35
CA ARG A 117 3.04 -3.80 11.22
C ARG A 117 4.03 -4.96 11.26
N ASN A 118 4.64 -5.20 12.42
CA ASN A 118 5.58 -6.30 12.60
C ASN A 118 4.88 -7.67 12.46
N ALA A 119 3.64 -7.77 12.93
CA ALA A 119 2.83 -8.97 12.73
C ALA A 119 2.53 -9.21 11.24
N ALA A 120 2.14 -8.17 10.50
CA ALA A 120 1.87 -8.27 9.06
C ALA A 120 3.13 -8.62 8.26
N SER A 121 4.21 -7.85 8.45
CA SER A 121 5.50 -8.05 7.76
C SER A 121 6.10 -9.42 8.06
N GLY A 122 6.02 -9.87 9.32
CA GLY A 122 6.46 -11.21 9.70
C GLY A 122 5.62 -12.31 9.05
N SER A 123 4.30 -12.11 8.95
CA SER A 123 3.38 -13.11 8.37
C SER A 123 3.62 -13.30 6.87
N ILE A 124 3.75 -12.21 6.10
CA ILE A 124 3.94 -12.32 4.64
C ILE A 124 5.30 -12.91 4.23
N GLN A 125 6.28 -12.94 5.13
CA GLN A 125 7.62 -13.49 4.86
C GLN A 125 7.78 -14.95 5.30
N GLN A 126 6.77 -15.57 5.90
CA GLN A 126 6.83 -16.98 6.29
C GLN A 126 6.83 -17.88 5.05
N LEU A 127 7.62 -18.96 5.09
CA LEU A 127 7.69 -19.92 3.99
C LEU A 127 6.43 -20.81 3.90
N ASP A 128 5.71 -20.98 5.00
CA ASP A 128 4.49 -21.77 5.06
C ASP A 128 3.25 -20.87 4.91
N ASN A 129 2.50 -21.08 3.83
CA ASN A 129 1.30 -20.31 3.49
C ASN A 129 0.08 -20.67 4.35
N LYS A 130 0.10 -21.82 5.06
CA LYS A 130 -1.05 -22.31 5.84
C LYS A 130 -1.52 -21.32 6.89
N ASN A 131 -0.57 -20.63 7.52
CA ASN A 131 -0.89 -19.69 8.59
C ASN A 131 -1.44 -18.35 8.08
N ILE A 132 -1.25 -17.99 6.81
CA ILE A 132 -1.54 -16.63 6.33
C ILE A 132 -3.04 -16.36 6.23
N LYS A 133 -3.82 -17.36 5.78
CA LYS A 133 -5.29 -17.25 5.77
C LYS A 133 -5.83 -16.95 7.15
N GLU A 134 -5.29 -17.60 8.18
CA GLU A 134 -5.73 -17.44 9.56
C GLU A 134 -5.38 -16.05 10.14
N ARG A 135 -4.42 -15.34 9.55
CA ARG A 135 -4.03 -14.00 10.00
C ARG A 135 -5.01 -12.91 9.59
N ASN A 136 -5.90 -13.17 8.63
CA ASN A 136 -6.83 -12.18 8.09
C ASN A 136 -6.13 -10.85 7.77
N LEU A 137 -4.99 -10.94 7.07
CA LEU A 137 -4.32 -9.75 6.55
C LEU A 137 -5.23 -9.04 5.57
N SER A 138 -5.08 -7.72 5.50
CA SER A 138 -5.81 -6.85 4.60
C SER A 138 -4.83 -6.03 3.77
N ALA A 139 -5.31 -5.41 2.70
CA ALA A 139 -4.48 -4.64 1.78
C ALA A 139 -5.14 -3.31 1.44
N ILE A 140 -4.32 -2.30 1.15
CA ILE A 140 -4.74 -1.07 0.45
C ILE A 140 -3.73 -0.83 -0.67
N ILE A 141 -4.21 -0.62 -1.89
CA ILE A 141 -3.43 -0.29 -3.07
C ILE A 141 -3.63 1.20 -3.38
N TYR A 142 -2.55 1.92 -3.63
CA TYR A 142 -2.58 3.37 -3.77
C TYR A 142 -1.72 3.90 -4.92
N ASP A 143 -0.89 3.09 -5.57
CA ASP A 143 0.05 3.58 -6.59
C ASP A 143 0.04 2.64 -7.81
N VAL A 144 0.12 3.25 -8.99
CA VAL A 144 0.25 2.58 -10.29
C VAL A 144 1.61 2.98 -10.83
N VAL A 145 2.46 1.98 -11.08
CA VAL A 145 3.80 2.21 -11.64
C VAL A 145 3.66 2.54 -13.13
N ASP A 146 4.48 3.46 -13.60
CA ASP A 146 4.46 3.99 -14.96
C ASP A 146 3.04 4.45 -15.40
N PRO A 147 2.39 5.33 -14.61
CA PRO A 147 0.97 5.68 -14.80
C PRO A 147 0.68 6.30 -16.17
N LEU A 148 1.68 6.97 -16.77
CA LEU A 148 1.56 7.59 -18.09
C LEU A 148 1.33 6.57 -19.21
N GLU A 149 1.82 5.33 -19.08
CA GLU A 149 1.55 4.25 -20.06
C GLU A 149 0.06 3.91 -20.11
N ASN A 150 -0.66 4.16 -19.02
CA ASN A 150 -2.09 3.96 -18.88
C ASN A 150 -2.89 5.25 -19.08
N GLY A 151 -2.26 6.32 -19.57
CA GLY A 151 -2.89 7.63 -19.76
C GLY A 151 -3.28 8.34 -18.45
N ILE A 152 -2.79 7.86 -17.31
CA ILE A 152 -3.08 8.41 -15.98
C ILE A 152 -2.16 9.60 -15.73
N LYS A 153 -2.74 10.78 -15.51
CA LYS A 153 -2.02 12.03 -15.28
C LYS A 153 -2.14 12.54 -13.85
N LYS A 154 -3.19 12.11 -13.15
CA LYS A 154 -3.44 12.47 -11.75
C LYS A 154 -3.46 11.23 -10.86
N GLN A 155 -3.02 11.41 -9.61
CA GLN A 155 -3.14 10.38 -8.59
C GLN A 155 -4.60 9.96 -8.36
N THR A 156 -5.55 10.90 -8.40
CA THR A 156 -6.99 10.60 -8.27
C THR A 156 -7.54 9.75 -9.43
N GLU A 157 -6.93 9.81 -10.61
CA GLU A 157 -7.26 8.92 -11.75
C GLU A 157 -6.70 7.51 -11.51
N ALA A 158 -5.48 7.40 -10.96
CA ALA A 158 -4.88 6.11 -10.57
C ALA A 158 -5.78 5.36 -9.57
N ILE A 159 -6.19 6.05 -8.50
CA ILE A 159 -7.09 5.49 -7.49
C ILE A 159 -8.43 5.04 -8.10
N LYS A 160 -9.02 5.82 -9.01
CA LYS A 160 -10.26 5.44 -9.70
C LYS A 160 -10.08 4.17 -10.52
N MET A 161 -8.97 4.05 -11.25
CA MET A 161 -8.63 2.84 -12.00
C MET A 161 -8.46 1.65 -11.06
N LEU A 162 -7.69 1.79 -9.99
CA LEU A 162 -7.46 0.74 -8.99
C LEU A 162 -8.77 0.21 -8.41
N ASN A 163 -9.68 1.12 -8.01
CA ASN A 163 -11.00 0.74 -7.50
C ASN A 163 -11.83 0.01 -8.56
N LYS A 164 -11.82 0.47 -9.82
CA LYS A 164 -12.54 -0.19 -10.93
C LYS A 164 -12.01 -1.61 -11.18
N LEU A 165 -10.71 -1.83 -11.01
CA LEU A 165 -10.07 -3.13 -11.15
C LEU A 165 -10.29 -4.05 -9.94
N GLY A 166 -11.02 -3.59 -8.92
CA GLY A 166 -11.36 -4.39 -7.75
C GLY A 166 -10.31 -4.39 -6.64
N PHE A 167 -9.32 -3.49 -6.71
CA PHE A 167 -8.37 -3.34 -5.61
C PHE A 167 -9.00 -2.61 -4.42
N PRO A 168 -8.64 -3.00 -3.20
CA PRO A 168 -9.01 -2.25 -2.01
C PRO A 168 -8.23 -0.93 -2.02
N ILE A 169 -8.95 0.19 -2.00
CA ILE A 169 -8.37 1.54 -1.93
C ILE A 169 -8.69 2.17 -0.58
N ASN A 170 -7.93 3.21 -0.21
CA ASN A 170 -8.33 4.06 0.89
C ASN A 170 -9.54 4.92 0.45
N THR A 171 -10.58 5.00 1.27
CA THR A 171 -11.76 5.84 0.96
C THR A 171 -11.60 7.28 1.42
N TYR A 172 -10.59 7.57 2.24
CA TYR A 172 -10.29 8.93 2.74
C TYR A 172 -9.25 9.57 1.82
N ILE A 173 -9.72 10.14 0.71
CA ILE A 173 -8.87 10.79 -0.28
C ILE A 173 -9.41 12.19 -0.52
N GLN A 174 -8.54 13.18 -0.43
CA GLN A 174 -8.89 14.58 -0.66
C GLN A 174 -7.94 15.19 -1.70
N GLU A 175 -8.49 15.88 -2.68
CA GLU A 175 -7.71 16.74 -3.58
C GLU A 175 -7.54 18.11 -2.92
N ALA A 176 -6.31 18.61 -2.87
CA ALA A 176 -5.97 19.91 -2.30
C ALA A 176 -5.26 20.77 -3.36
N PHE A 177 -5.58 22.06 -3.38
CA PHE A 177 -5.10 23.02 -4.39
C PHE A 177 -4.26 24.15 -3.79
N ASP A 178 -4.24 24.25 -2.46
CA ASP A 178 -3.50 25.27 -1.73
C ASP A 178 -2.98 24.71 -0.40
N PHE A 179 -2.15 25.50 0.26
CA PHE A 179 -1.52 25.11 1.53
C PHE A 179 -2.54 24.90 2.67
N GLU A 180 -3.59 25.73 2.73
CA GLU A 180 -4.60 25.68 3.80
C GLU A 180 -5.44 24.40 3.72
N GLN A 181 -5.61 23.82 2.54
CA GLN A 181 -6.26 22.52 2.37
C GLN A 181 -5.36 21.33 2.74
N ILE A 182 -4.04 21.52 2.78
CA ILE A 182 -3.07 20.47 3.11
C ILE A 182 -2.85 20.37 4.64
N TRP A 183 -2.94 21.48 5.37
CA TRP A 183 -2.63 21.58 6.80
C TRP A 183 -3.89 21.74 7.66
#